data_AF-A0A4Q3W4Q1-F1
#
_entry.id   AF-A0A4Q3W4Q1-F1
#
_cell.length_a   1.000
_cell.length_b   1.000
_cell.length_c   1.000
_cell.angle_alpha   90.00
_cell.angle_beta   90.00
_cell.angle_gamma   90.00
#
_symmetry.space_group_name_H-M   'P 1'
#
loop_
_entity.id
_entity.type
_entity.pdbx_description
1 polymer ?
#
loop_
_entity_poly.entity_id
_entity_poly.type
_entity_poly.pdbx_seq_one_letter_code
_entity_poly.pdbx_strand_id
1 'polypeptide(L)'
;PCRCGRNTLRVGPVLGRKQQMIKYKGTTLYPPAMIDVLTDFSNIEAHVIEISTNALGTDEIVIRLAVKEESEQFLRDIKDHFRAKLRVTPKIEFTTKEVLAPIIHNPLSRKPVTFFDYRK
;
A
#
# COMPACT_ATOMS: atom_id res chain seq x y z
N PRO A 1 18.29 -28.85 4.68
CA PRO A 1 18.47 -29.28 3.26
C PRO A 1 17.27 -28.87 2.39
N CYS A 2 17.50 -28.12 1.31
CA CYS A 2 16.48 -27.81 0.31
C CYS A 2 16.02 -29.09 -0.40
N ARG A 3 14.74 -29.21 -0.80
CA ARG A 3 14.27 -30.30 -1.69
C ARG A 3 15.08 -30.40 -3.00
N CYS A 4 15.79 -29.34 -3.36
CA CYS A 4 16.71 -29.24 -4.49
C CYS A 4 18.13 -29.78 -4.24
N GLY A 5 18.42 -30.36 -3.06
CA GLY A 5 19.72 -30.96 -2.74
C GLY A 5 20.83 -29.96 -2.39
N ARG A 6 20.57 -28.64 -2.44
CA ARG A 6 21.54 -27.61 -2.06
C ARG A 6 21.65 -27.48 -0.52
N ASN A 7 22.90 -27.32 -0.06
CA ASN A 7 23.26 -27.13 1.36
C ASN A 7 23.63 -25.68 1.71
N THR A 8 23.46 -24.73 0.79
CA THR A 8 23.70 -23.31 1.06
C THR A 8 22.59 -22.72 1.94
N LEU A 9 22.93 -21.70 2.73
CA LEU A 9 21.95 -20.90 3.48
C LEU A 9 20.86 -20.38 2.55
N ARG A 10 19.60 -20.55 2.94
CA ARG A 10 18.44 -20.13 2.16
C ARG A 10 17.99 -18.74 2.61
N VAL A 11 17.93 -17.80 1.67
CA VAL A 11 17.29 -16.50 1.92
C VAL A 11 15.77 -16.72 1.89
N GLY A 12 15.10 -16.34 2.96
CA GLY A 12 13.63 -16.35 3.04
C GLY A 12 13.00 -15.27 2.17
N PRO A 13 11.65 -15.23 2.08
CA PRO A 13 10.97 -14.16 1.35
C PRO A 13 11.35 -12.79 1.91
N VAL A 14 11.56 -11.82 1.02
CA VAL A 14 11.90 -10.45 1.42
C VAL A 14 10.63 -9.78 1.96
N LEU A 15 10.57 -9.57 3.27
CA LEU A 15 9.43 -8.95 3.94
C LEU A 15 9.31 -7.44 3.65
N GLY A 16 10.44 -6.77 3.38
CA GLY A 16 10.47 -5.34 3.13
C GLY A 16 11.85 -4.74 3.42
N ARG A 17 11.99 -3.43 3.21
CA ARG A 17 13.20 -2.68 3.55
C ARG A 17 13.00 -1.93 4.87
N LYS A 18 13.99 -2.00 5.78
CA LYS A 18 13.93 -1.33 7.09
C LYS A 18 13.70 0.19 6.99
N GLN A 19 14.24 0.84 5.97
CA GLN A 19 14.05 2.28 5.73
C GLN A 19 12.61 2.66 5.36
N GLN A 20 11.80 1.70 4.90
CA GLN A 20 10.41 1.91 4.50
C GLN A 20 9.45 1.41 5.58
N MET A 21 9.96 1.13 6.79
CA MET A 21 9.15 0.67 7.92
C MET A 21 8.34 1.83 8.49
N ILE A 22 7.03 1.66 8.54
CA ILE A 22 6.08 2.64 9.07
C ILE A 22 5.53 2.14 10.40
N LYS A 23 5.60 2.95 11.46
CA LYS A 23 4.91 2.68 12.72
C LYS A 23 3.57 3.42 12.73
N TYR A 24 2.46 2.69 12.67
CA TYR A 24 1.12 3.27 12.64
C TYR A 24 0.22 2.62 13.69
N LYS A 25 -0.34 3.40 14.62
CA LYS A 25 -1.26 2.96 15.68
C LYS A 25 -0.83 1.65 16.38
N GLY A 26 0.44 1.55 16.77
CA GLY A 26 0.99 0.37 17.46
C GLY A 26 1.28 -0.84 16.57
N THR A 27 1.13 -0.71 15.25
CA THR A 27 1.48 -1.73 14.25
C THR A 27 2.64 -1.28 13.38
N THR A 28 3.35 -2.25 12.81
CA THR A 28 4.42 -1.99 11.83
C THR A 28 3.93 -2.38 10.45
N LEU A 29 3.90 -1.41 9.54
CA LEU A 29 3.44 -1.57 8.18
C LEU A 29 4.61 -1.41 7.20
N TYR A 30 4.55 -2.16 6.12
CA TYR A 30 5.47 -2.05 5.00
C TYR A 30 4.69 -1.72 3.73
N PRO A 31 5.20 -0.84 2.85
CA PRO A 31 4.53 -0.50 1.60
C PRO A 31 4.15 -1.72 0.73
N PRO A 32 5.02 -2.75 0.56
CA PRO A 32 4.66 -3.95 -0.19
C PRO A 32 3.41 -4.66 0.37
N ALA A 33 3.27 -4.76 1.69
CA ALA A 33 2.13 -5.43 2.30
C ALA A 33 0.81 -4.68 2.07
N MET A 34 0.86 -3.34 1.97
CA MET A 34 -0.32 -2.54 1.61
C MET A 34 -0.67 -2.69 0.13
N ILE A 35 0.34 -2.71 -0.74
CA ILE A 35 0.15 -2.94 -2.18
C ILE A 35 -0.44 -4.33 -2.43
N ASP A 36 0.03 -5.37 -1.73
CA ASP A 36 -0.49 -6.74 -1.86
C ASP A 36 -1.99 -6.80 -1.50
N VAL A 37 -2.40 -6.14 -0.41
CA VAL A 37 -3.82 -6.05 -0.01
C VAL A 37 -4.67 -5.40 -1.10
N LEU A 38 -4.16 -4.37 -1.79
CA LEU A 38 -4.86 -3.69 -2.88
C LEU A 38 -4.87 -4.52 -4.17
N THR A 39 -3.79 -5.26 -4.43
CA THR A 39 -3.64 -6.06 -5.66
C THR A 39 -4.56 -7.28 -5.66
N ASP A 40 -5.02 -7.73 -4.48
CA ASP A 40 -6.04 -8.79 -4.35
C ASP A 40 -7.40 -8.41 -5.00
N PHE A 41 -7.69 -7.12 -5.16
CA PHE A 41 -8.96 -6.65 -5.69
C PHE A 41 -8.87 -6.37 -7.20
N SER A 42 -9.55 -7.19 -8.01
CA SER A 42 -9.60 -7.01 -9.48
C SER A 42 -10.32 -5.74 -9.95
N ASN A 43 -11.12 -5.10 -9.07
CA ASN A 43 -11.84 -3.87 -9.37
C ASN A 43 -10.94 -2.61 -9.29
N ILE A 44 -9.75 -2.72 -8.71
CA ILE A 44 -8.79 -1.61 -8.59
C ILE A 44 -7.95 -1.52 -9.87
N GLU A 45 -8.04 -0.40 -10.58
CA GLU A 45 -7.23 -0.15 -11.77
C GLU A 45 -5.90 0.52 -11.46
N ALA A 46 -5.91 1.47 -10.52
CA ALA A 46 -4.71 2.18 -10.08
C ALA A 46 -4.86 2.57 -8.61
N HIS A 47 -3.73 2.64 -7.91
CA HIS A 47 -3.72 3.06 -6.52
C HIS A 47 -2.47 3.87 -6.20
N VAL A 48 -2.62 4.82 -5.28
CA VAL A 48 -1.53 5.56 -4.67
C VAL A 48 -1.74 5.59 -3.16
N ILE A 49 -0.68 5.31 -2.42
CA ILE A 49 -0.65 5.34 -0.97
C ILE A 49 0.14 6.58 -0.57
N GLU A 50 -0.52 7.47 0.15
CA GLU A 50 0.06 8.69 0.70
C GLU A 50 0.11 8.57 2.22
N ILE A 51 1.21 9.01 2.80
CA ILE A 51 1.36 9.07 4.24
C ILE A 51 1.73 10.49 4.64
N SER A 52 1.01 11.03 5.61
CA SER A 52 1.21 12.37 6.13
C SER A 52 1.24 12.35 7.65
N THR A 53 1.86 13.37 8.25
CA THR A 53 1.80 13.61 9.69
C THR A 53 0.70 14.64 9.95
N ASN A 54 -0.29 14.31 10.78
CA ASN A 54 -1.33 15.27 11.15
C ASN A 54 -0.80 16.26 12.22
N ALA A 55 -1.51 17.37 12.45
CA ALA A 55 -1.14 18.42 13.42
C ALA A 55 -0.94 17.92 14.86
N LEU A 56 -1.49 16.75 15.19
CA LEU A 56 -1.33 16.05 16.47
C LEU A 56 -0.06 15.17 16.55
N GLY A 57 0.77 15.16 15.51
CA GLY A 57 1.99 14.33 15.44
C GLY A 57 1.74 12.84 15.19
N THR A 58 0.50 12.46 14.88
CA THR A 58 0.14 11.10 14.49
C THR A 58 0.20 10.94 12.99
N ASP A 59 0.77 9.83 12.54
CA ASP A 59 0.74 9.43 11.14
C ASP A 59 -0.69 9.18 10.68
N GLU A 60 -1.01 9.62 9.47
CA GLU A 60 -2.23 9.31 8.72
C GLU A 60 -1.87 8.64 7.39
N ILE A 61 -2.65 7.63 7.03
CA ILE A 61 -2.48 6.89 5.78
C ILE A 61 -3.72 7.15 4.94
N VAL A 62 -3.51 7.75 3.77
CA VAL A 62 -4.54 8.03 2.77
C VAL A 62 -4.26 7.18 1.55
N ILE A 63 -5.21 6.37 1.14
CA ILE A 63 -5.12 5.53 -0.04
C ILE A 63 -6.06 6.10 -1.09
N ARG A 64 -5.50 6.57 -2.20
CA ARG A 64 -6.24 7.03 -3.37
C ARG A 64 -6.40 5.88 -4.33
N LEU A 65 -7.64 5.54 -4.68
CA LEU A 65 -7.97 4.41 -5.54
C LEU A 65 -8.74 4.88 -6.77
N ALA A 66 -8.29 4.43 -7.95
CA ALA A 66 -9.11 4.41 -9.14
C ALA A 66 -9.69 3.02 -9.32
N VAL A 67 -11.01 2.95 -9.36
CA VAL A 67 -11.79 1.72 -9.48
C VAL A 67 -12.69 1.81 -10.71
N LYS A 68 -13.05 0.67 -11.28
CA LYS A 68 -13.99 0.63 -12.42
C LYS A 68 -15.41 0.94 -11.97
N GLU A 69 -15.81 0.33 -10.87
CA GLU A 69 -17.13 0.51 -10.26
C GLU A 69 -16.98 0.93 -8.80
N GLU A 70 -17.40 2.15 -8.51
CA GLU A 70 -17.49 2.66 -7.14
C GLU A 70 -18.75 2.10 -6.49
N SER A 71 -18.59 1.40 -5.37
CA SER A 71 -19.72 0.99 -4.54
C SER A 71 -19.39 1.12 -3.05
N GLU A 72 -20.41 1.44 -2.25
CA GLU A 72 -20.25 1.52 -0.81
C GLU A 72 -19.87 0.16 -0.19
N GLN A 73 -20.35 -0.93 -0.79
CA GLN A 73 -19.99 -2.29 -0.40
C GLN A 73 -18.50 -2.53 -0.59
N PHE A 74 -17.97 -2.14 -1.76
CA PHE A 74 -16.55 -2.27 -2.06
C PHE A 74 -15.65 -1.48 -1.09
N LEU A 75 -16.08 -0.27 -0.71
CA LEU A 75 -15.36 0.53 0.30
C LEU A 75 -15.32 -0.17 1.67
N ARG A 76 -16.42 -0.86 2.06
CA ARG A 76 -16.46 -1.66 3.29
C ARG A 76 -15.53 -2.87 3.18
N ASP A 77 -15.59 -3.59 2.07
CA ASP A 77 -14.77 -4.78 1.82
C ASP A 77 -13.28 -4.46 1.87
N ILE A 78 -12.84 -3.36 1.27
CA ILE A 78 -11.44 -2.92 1.37
C ILE A 78 -11.07 -2.65 2.83
N LYS A 79 -11.89 -1.88 3.57
CA LYS A 79 -11.60 -1.56 4.98
C LYS A 79 -11.51 -2.83 5.83
N ASP A 80 -12.39 -3.79 5.61
CA ASP A 80 -12.39 -5.06 6.33
C ASP A 80 -11.18 -5.92 5.97
N HIS A 81 -10.75 -5.94 4.71
CA HIS A 81 -9.54 -6.65 4.29
C HIS A 81 -8.27 -6.05 4.89
N PHE A 82 -8.16 -4.72 4.92
CA PHE A 82 -7.08 -4.01 5.62
C PHE A 82 -7.09 -4.29 7.12
N ARG A 83 -8.27 -4.33 7.74
CA ARG A 83 -8.41 -4.67 9.15
C ARG A 83 -8.02 -6.12 9.45
N ALA A 84 -8.38 -7.06 8.58
CA ALA A 84 -8.07 -8.47 8.73
C ALA A 84 -6.57 -8.77 8.57
N LYS A 85 -5.93 -8.21 7.53
CA LYS A 85 -4.52 -8.48 7.22
C LYS A 85 -3.54 -7.60 8.00
N LEU A 86 -3.81 -6.29 8.09
CA LEU A 86 -2.85 -5.30 8.60
C LEU A 86 -3.28 -4.69 9.95
N ARG A 87 -4.49 -4.98 10.44
CA ARG A 87 -5.05 -4.45 11.71
C ARG A 87 -5.18 -2.93 11.74
N VAL A 88 -5.24 -2.30 10.58
CA VAL A 88 -5.33 -0.85 10.43
C VAL A 88 -6.50 -0.49 9.54
N THR A 89 -7.06 0.70 9.76
CA THR A 89 -8.15 1.22 8.94
C THR A 89 -7.67 2.51 8.29
N PRO A 90 -7.12 2.44 7.06
CA PRO A 90 -6.67 3.63 6.35
C PRO A 90 -7.86 4.48 5.89
N LYS A 91 -7.60 5.76 5.60
CA LYS A 91 -8.56 6.61 4.91
C LYS A 91 -8.51 6.27 3.43
N ILE A 92 -9.67 6.06 2.81
CA ILE A 92 -9.78 5.69 1.40
C ILE A 92 -10.49 6.83 0.67
N GLU A 93 -9.90 7.29 -0.43
CA GLU A 93 -10.45 8.31 -1.31
C GLU A 93 -10.53 7.74 -2.72
N PHE A 94 -11.73 7.72 -3.30
CA PHE A 94 -11.90 7.34 -4.70
C PHE A 94 -11.53 8.51 -5.61
N THR A 95 -10.86 8.19 -6.70
CA THR A 95 -10.42 9.16 -7.70
C THR A 95 -10.40 8.52 -9.08
N THR A 96 -10.27 9.32 -10.12
CA THR A 96 -10.24 8.81 -11.49
C THR A 96 -8.82 8.39 -11.88
N LYS A 97 -8.73 7.42 -12.78
CA LYS A 97 -7.45 6.94 -13.33
C LYS A 97 -6.66 8.06 -14.00
N GLU A 98 -7.34 9.02 -14.61
CA GLU A 98 -6.74 10.17 -15.29
C GLU A 98 -5.94 11.06 -14.33
N VAL A 99 -6.38 11.17 -13.07
CA VAL A 99 -5.68 11.93 -12.03
C VAL A 99 -4.49 11.14 -11.49
N LEU A 100 -4.64 9.83 -11.30
CA LEU A 100 -3.57 8.98 -10.76
C LEU A 100 -2.47 8.65 -11.76
N ALA A 101 -2.79 8.50 -13.05
CA ALA A 101 -1.83 8.15 -14.09
C ALA A 101 -0.58 9.06 -14.14
N PRO A 102 -0.70 10.40 -14.16
CA PRO A 102 0.47 11.29 -14.17
C PRO A 102 1.23 11.28 -12.83
N ILE A 103 0.56 11.00 -11.72
CA ILE A 103 1.19 10.91 -10.39
C ILE A 103 2.05 9.64 -10.30
N ILE A 104 1.51 8.51 -10.75
CA ILE A 104 2.19 7.22 -10.76
C ILE A 104 3.34 7.23 -11.78
N HIS A 105 3.06 7.72 -13.00
CA HIS A 105 3.99 7.78 -14.11
C HIS A 105 4.61 9.16 -14.24
N ASN A 106 5.46 9.52 -13.27
CA ASN A 106 6.27 10.72 -13.38
C ASN A 106 7.33 10.55 -14.50
N PRO A 107 7.38 11.42 -15.52
CA PRO A 107 8.33 11.32 -16.63
C PRO A 107 9.81 11.36 -16.21
N LEU A 108 10.12 11.87 -15.01
CA LEU A 108 11.47 11.89 -14.45
C LEU A 108 11.90 10.55 -13.82
N SER A 109 10.95 9.65 -13.53
CA SER A 109 11.22 8.38 -12.86
C SER A 109 10.83 7.20 -13.74
N ARG A 110 11.80 6.32 -14.02
CA ARG A 110 11.59 5.11 -14.83
C ARG A 110 10.62 4.10 -14.20
N LYS A 111 10.40 4.16 -12.88
CA LYS A 111 9.53 3.21 -12.16
C LYS A 111 8.25 3.92 -11.67
N PRO A 112 7.09 3.27 -11.78
CA PRO A 112 5.86 3.79 -11.23
C PRO A 112 5.99 3.94 -9.71
N VAL A 113 5.70 5.13 -9.19
CA VAL A 113 5.73 5.42 -7.75
C VAL A 113 4.31 5.38 -7.24
N THR A 114 3.96 4.32 -6.51
CA THR A 114 2.63 4.14 -5.90
C THR A 114 2.62 4.48 -4.41
N PHE A 115 3.76 4.92 -3.87
CA PHE A 115 3.92 5.22 -2.45
C PHE A 115 4.62 6.58 -2.27
N PHE A 116 3.96 7.50 -1.57
CA PHE A 116 4.47 8.81 -1.23
C PHE A 116 4.53 8.98 0.29
N ASP A 117 5.70 9.37 0.77
CA ASP A 117 5.93 9.69 2.17
C ASP A 117 6.09 11.20 2.33
N TYR A 118 5.09 11.85 2.93
CA TYR A 118 5.07 13.28 3.23
C TYR A 118 5.34 13.57 4.71
N ARG A 119 5.82 12.58 5.49
CA ARG A 119 6.27 12.82 6.86
C ARG A 119 7.42 13.83 6.85
N LYS A 120 7.31 14.88 7.68
CA LYS A 120 8.40 15.81 7.99
C LYS A 120 8.95 15.51 9.38
#